data_AF-A0A9W7DQ64-F1
#
_entry.id   AF-A0A9W7DQ64-F1
#
_cell.length_a   1.000
_cell.length_b   1.000
_cell.length_c   1.000
_cell.angle_alpha   90.00
_cell.angle_beta   90.00
_cell.angle_gamma   90.00
#
_symmetry.space_group_name_H-M   'P 1'
#
loop_
_entity.id
_entity.type
_entity.pdbx_description
1 polymer ?
#
loop_
_entity_poly.entity_id
_entity_poly.type
_entity_poly.pdbx_seq_one_letter_code
_entity_poly.pdbx_strand_id
1 'polypeptide(L)'
;HHFWDFRGCTSNQIDIVEGQPFVNNGKAVMKFRGEYWYLVRRVPHHLNRWHQATDNLRGTQAAYGSYNTDAVSGTNEFSLQFSSLTWDKMLVNTGDNSKWVELSRTLVDSFATLDCANCQMNFIMTSDGNTTPLQYMRQGAPEDPWISPSDHATGPQLYGEGSSTAWAVDSTGANVWVNSIDGPGDGATWTYYDDIIAGDLVATPKN
;
A
#
# COMPACT_ATOMS: atom_id res chain seq x y z
N HIS A 1 -4.73 1.37 46.22
CA HIS A 1 -4.38 0.07 45.62
C HIS A 1 -5.60 -0.49 44.91
N HIS A 2 -5.77 -0.21 43.62
CA HIS A 2 -6.79 -0.85 42.80
C HIS A 2 -6.04 -1.67 41.74
N PHE A 3 -6.00 -2.98 41.99
CA PHE A 3 -5.55 -3.96 41.01
C PHE A 3 -6.66 -4.14 39.99
N TRP A 4 -6.38 -3.84 38.73
CA TRP A 4 -7.19 -4.32 37.62
C TRP A 4 -6.80 -5.77 37.36
N ASP A 5 -7.74 -6.68 37.62
CA ASP A 5 -7.62 -8.10 37.36
C ASP A 5 -7.88 -8.36 35.87
N PHE A 6 -6.82 -8.53 35.08
CA PHE A 6 -6.92 -8.99 33.69
C PHE A 6 -7.06 -10.52 33.63
N ARG A 7 -8.10 -11.06 34.24
CA ARG A 7 -8.50 -12.46 34.02
C ARG A 7 -9.55 -12.51 32.91
N GLY A 8 -9.07 -12.66 31.66
CA GLY A 8 -9.97 -12.83 30.51
C GLY A 8 -9.35 -13.08 29.13
N CYS A 9 -8.08 -12.80 28.88
CA CYS A 9 -7.51 -13.03 27.54
C CYS A 9 -7.15 -14.52 27.34
N THR A 10 -8.02 -15.26 26.66
CA THR A 10 -7.61 -16.47 25.91
C THR A 10 -6.63 -16.04 24.82
N SER A 11 -5.48 -16.69 24.71
CA SER A 11 -4.28 -16.18 24.02
C SER A 11 -4.32 -16.08 22.48
N ASN A 12 -5.49 -15.91 21.84
CA ASN A 12 -5.61 -15.92 20.37
C ASN A 12 -6.37 -14.74 19.77
N GLN A 13 -6.66 -13.67 20.53
CA GLN A 13 -7.25 -12.46 19.96
C GLN A 13 -6.13 -11.52 19.52
N ILE A 14 -5.91 -11.39 18.21
CA ILE A 14 -5.09 -10.31 17.66
C ILE A 14 -5.89 -9.03 17.91
N ASP A 15 -5.38 -8.14 18.75
CA ASP A 15 -5.94 -6.80 18.91
C ASP A 15 -5.71 -6.03 17.60
N ILE A 16 -6.74 -6.01 16.75
CA ILE A 16 -6.73 -5.24 15.50
C ILE A 16 -6.84 -3.77 15.87
N VAL A 17 -5.71 -3.06 15.81
CA VAL A 17 -5.64 -1.62 16.03
C VAL A 17 -5.82 -0.90 14.70
N GLU A 18 -6.69 0.11 14.69
CA GLU A 18 -6.95 0.94 13.52
C GLU A 18 -5.65 1.60 13.02
N GLY A 19 -5.35 1.48 11.73
CA GLY A 19 -4.16 2.05 11.11
C GLY A 19 -2.86 1.32 11.43
N GLN A 20 -2.92 0.16 12.09
CA GLN A 20 -1.74 -0.69 12.36
C GLN A 20 -1.79 -1.96 11.50
N PRO A 21 -0.76 -2.24 10.69
CA PRO A 21 -0.67 -3.48 9.93
C PRO A 21 -0.52 -4.72 10.84
N PHE A 22 -1.13 -5.82 10.44
CA PHE A 22 -0.98 -7.15 11.02
C PHE A 22 -0.89 -8.20 9.91
N VAL A 23 -0.46 -9.42 10.24
CA VAL A 23 -0.35 -10.50 9.25
C VAL A 23 -1.56 -11.42 9.32
N ASN A 24 -2.19 -11.67 8.17
CA ASN A 24 -3.26 -12.64 8.01
C ASN A 24 -2.96 -13.54 6.81
N ASN A 25 -2.85 -14.87 7.02
CA ASN A 25 -2.53 -15.85 5.97
C ASN A 25 -1.34 -15.44 5.09
N GLY A 26 -0.24 -15.00 5.72
CA GLY A 26 0.99 -14.59 5.02
C GLY A 26 0.90 -13.25 4.29
N LYS A 27 -0.18 -12.48 4.47
CA LYS A 27 -0.39 -11.17 3.85
C LYS A 27 -0.36 -10.08 4.91
N ALA A 28 0.24 -8.94 4.59
CA ALA A 28 0.06 -7.73 5.37
C ALA A 28 -1.34 -7.15 5.13
N VAL A 29 -2.08 -7.00 6.22
CA VAL A 29 -3.44 -6.47 6.27
C VAL A 29 -3.47 -5.30 7.25
N MET A 30 -4.23 -4.26 6.94
CA MET A 30 -4.47 -3.15 7.86
C MET A 30 -5.97 -2.88 7.94
N LYS A 31 -6.52 -2.72 9.14
CA LYS A 31 -7.85 -2.16 9.31
C LYS A 31 -7.73 -0.64 9.38
N PHE A 32 -8.32 0.07 8.43
CA PHE A 32 -8.24 1.53 8.41
C PHE A 32 -9.47 2.12 7.74
N ARG A 33 -10.01 3.17 8.36
CA ARG A 33 -11.24 3.88 7.97
C ARG A 33 -12.44 2.93 7.80
N GLY A 34 -12.51 1.91 8.66
CA GLY A 34 -13.60 0.92 8.66
C GLY A 34 -13.47 -0.19 7.61
N GLU A 35 -12.37 -0.24 6.86
CA GLU A 35 -12.12 -1.23 5.80
C GLU A 35 -10.85 -2.05 6.05
N TYR A 36 -10.70 -3.17 5.33
CA TYR A 36 -9.48 -3.97 5.30
C TYR A 36 -8.67 -3.69 4.03
N TRP A 37 -7.39 -3.39 4.23
CA TRP A 37 -6.44 -3.03 3.20
C TRP A 37 -5.34 -4.07 3.10
N TYR A 38 -4.93 -4.43 1.89
CA TYR A 38 -3.91 -5.43 1.61
C TYR A 38 -2.71 -4.79 0.92
N LEU A 39 -1.51 -4.98 1.46
CA LEU A 39 -0.28 -4.40 0.93
C LEU A 39 0.08 -5.03 -0.41
N VAL A 40 0.20 -4.22 -1.46
CA VAL A 40 0.50 -4.69 -2.82
C VAL A 40 1.80 -4.13 -3.38
N ARG A 41 2.32 -3.03 -2.83
CA ARG A 41 3.58 -2.43 -3.28
C ARG A 41 4.24 -1.67 -2.13
N ARG A 42 5.57 -1.76 -2.04
CA ARG A 42 6.37 -1.04 -1.04
C ARG A 42 7.70 -0.60 -1.63
N VAL A 43 8.15 0.59 -1.24
CA VAL A 43 9.53 1.04 -1.39
C VAL A 43 10.08 1.52 -0.03
N PRO A 44 11.20 0.96 0.44
CA PRO A 44 11.82 1.41 1.68
C PRO A 44 12.72 2.63 1.47
N HIS A 45 12.75 3.51 2.46
CA HIS A 45 13.51 4.77 2.46
C HIS A 45 14.97 4.64 2.00
N HIS A 46 15.68 3.63 2.51
CA HIS A 46 17.14 3.51 2.34
C HIS A 46 17.59 3.28 0.89
N LEU A 47 16.66 2.99 -0.03
CA LEU A 47 16.98 2.92 -1.46
C LEU A 47 17.19 4.30 -2.10
N ASN A 48 16.79 5.39 -1.43
CA ASN A 48 16.92 6.77 -1.92
C ASN A 48 16.33 6.97 -3.33
N ARG A 49 15.27 6.23 -3.65
CA ARG A 49 14.51 6.33 -4.90
C ARG A 49 13.09 5.84 -4.70
N TRP A 50 12.22 6.25 -5.59
CA TRP A 50 10.85 5.77 -5.70
C TRP A 50 10.75 4.38 -6.35
N HIS A 51 9.51 3.89 -6.46
CA HIS A 51 9.22 2.58 -7.02
C HIS A 51 9.85 2.41 -8.40
N GLN A 52 10.38 1.21 -8.70
CA GLN A 52 10.85 0.87 -10.04
C GLN A 52 9.71 0.64 -11.04
N ALA A 53 8.47 0.54 -10.55
CA ALA A 53 7.28 0.46 -11.39
C ALA A 53 7.22 1.66 -12.36
N THR A 54 6.68 1.43 -13.55
CA THR A 54 6.35 2.47 -14.55
C THR A 54 4.96 2.20 -15.13
N ASP A 55 4.02 1.78 -14.27
CA ASP A 55 2.68 1.35 -14.64
C ASP A 55 1.58 2.35 -14.24
N ASN A 56 1.99 3.58 -13.94
CA ASN A 56 1.15 4.68 -13.53
C ASN A 56 0.27 4.34 -12.33
N LEU A 57 0.81 3.63 -11.33
CA LEU A 57 0.16 3.12 -10.12
C LEU A 57 -0.92 2.05 -10.36
N ARG A 58 -1.10 1.61 -11.61
CA ARG A 58 -2.22 0.73 -11.98
C ARG A 58 -2.01 -0.73 -11.61
N GLY A 59 -0.79 -1.13 -11.23
CA GLY A 59 -0.47 -2.52 -10.90
C GLY A 59 -0.53 -3.46 -12.11
N THR A 60 -0.24 -2.93 -13.31
CA THR A 60 -0.23 -3.70 -14.56
C THR A 60 1.14 -4.31 -14.86
N GLN A 61 2.22 -3.75 -14.31
CA GLN A 61 3.55 -4.31 -14.44
C GLN A 61 3.63 -5.69 -13.77
N ALA A 62 4.42 -6.59 -14.36
CA ALA A 62 4.71 -7.89 -13.75
C ALA A 62 5.31 -7.71 -12.34
N ALA A 63 5.00 -8.65 -11.46
CA ALA A 63 5.48 -8.62 -10.08
C ALA A 63 7.02 -8.60 -10.02
N TYR A 64 7.56 -7.92 -9.02
CA TYR A 64 9.00 -7.81 -8.81
C TYR A 64 9.35 -7.72 -7.32
N GLY A 65 10.62 -7.99 -7.02
CA GLY A 65 11.15 -7.99 -5.65
C GLY A 65 10.63 -9.16 -4.82
N SER A 66 10.98 -9.16 -3.54
CA SER A 66 10.55 -10.18 -2.58
C SER A 66 9.49 -9.58 -1.65
N TYR A 67 8.28 -10.15 -1.69
CA TYR A 67 7.18 -9.73 -0.83
C TYR A 67 7.60 -9.72 0.64
N ASN A 68 7.26 -8.65 1.36
CA ASN A 68 7.52 -8.50 2.78
C ASN A 68 6.26 -7.97 3.46
N THR A 69 5.84 -8.61 4.54
CA THR A 69 4.65 -8.21 5.31
C THR A 69 4.89 -7.03 6.25
N ASP A 70 6.14 -6.63 6.48
CA ASP A 70 6.48 -5.48 7.30
C ASP A 70 6.35 -4.18 6.50
N ALA A 71 5.21 -3.51 6.68
CA ALA A 71 4.89 -2.25 6.02
C ALA A 71 5.52 -1.02 6.68
N VAL A 72 6.31 -1.16 7.74
CA VAL A 72 6.95 -0.03 8.44
C VAL A 72 8.46 -0.11 8.32
N SER A 73 9.04 -1.25 8.68
CA SER A 73 10.50 -1.47 8.74
C SER A 73 11.01 -2.44 7.68
N GLY A 74 10.11 -2.97 6.82
CA GLY A 74 10.49 -3.89 5.76
C GLY A 74 11.54 -3.27 4.82
N THR A 75 12.62 -4.01 4.57
CA THR A 75 13.82 -3.53 3.87
C THR A 75 13.85 -3.86 2.38
N ASN A 76 12.86 -4.59 1.87
CA ASN A 76 12.81 -4.93 0.44
C ASN A 76 11.80 -4.02 -0.27
N GLU A 77 12.17 -3.58 -1.47
CA GLU A 77 11.19 -3.09 -2.44
C GLU A 77 10.47 -4.29 -3.07
N PHE A 78 9.15 -4.19 -3.25
CA PHE A 78 8.40 -5.14 -4.05
C PHE A 78 7.16 -4.51 -4.67
N SER A 79 6.65 -5.15 -5.72
CA SER A 79 5.29 -4.96 -6.21
C SER A 79 4.70 -6.31 -6.57
N LEU A 80 3.49 -6.56 -6.12
CA LEU A 80 2.62 -7.56 -6.70
C LEU A 80 1.99 -6.99 -7.97
N GLN A 81 1.58 -7.85 -8.89
CA GLN A 81 0.64 -7.44 -9.95
C GLN A 81 -0.76 -7.43 -9.33
N PHE A 82 -1.44 -6.28 -9.35
CA PHE A 82 -2.73 -6.10 -8.68
C PHE A 82 -3.84 -5.52 -9.57
N SER A 83 -3.56 -5.28 -10.85
CA SER A 83 -4.55 -4.83 -11.83
C SER A 83 -5.69 -5.83 -12.05
N SER A 84 -5.42 -7.13 -11.89
CA SER A 84 -6.40 -8.21 -12.01
C SER A 84 -7.16 -8.52 -10.72
N LEU A 85 -6.79 -7.91 -9.60
CA LEU A 85 -7.50 -8.09 -8.33
C LEU A 85 -8.79 -7.27 -8.33
N THR A 86 -9.80 -7.76 -7.60
CA THR A 86 -11.05 -7.05 -7.36
C THR A 86 -10.88 -6.08 -6.19
N TRP A 87 -10.88 -4.79 -6.49
CA TRP A 87 -10.80 -3.69 -5.52
C TRP A 87 -11.43 -2.43 -6.10
N ASP A 88 -12.00 -1.58 -5.23
CA ASP A 88 -12.63 -0.32 -5.60
C ASP A 88 -11.89 0.91 -5.04
N LYS A 89 -11.03 0.71 -4.04
CA LYS A 89 -10.22 1.76 -3.44
C LYS A 89 -8.76 1.37 -3.28
N MET A 90 -7.92 2.40 -3.29
CA MET A 90 -6.49 2.30 -3.06
C MET A 90 -6.07 3.27 -1.96
N LEU A 91 -5.20 2.83 -1.08
CA LEU A 91 -4.56 3.64 -0.06
C LEU A 91 -3.08 3.75 -0.37
N VAL A 92 -2.59 4.98 -0.50
CA VAL A 92 -1.17 5.29 -0.63
C VAL A 92 -0.76 6.00 0.64
N ASN A 93 0.25 5.49 1.36
CA ASN A 93 0.65 6.05 2.65
C ASN A 93 2.14 5.90 2.95
N THR A 94 2.61 6.67 3.94
CA THR A 94 3.88 6.40 4.62
C THR A 94 3.84 5.06 5.34
N GLY A 95 5.00 4.49 5.63
CA GLY A 95 5.13 3.24 6.37
C GLY A 95 4.35 3.22 7.68
N ASP A 96 4.47 4.29 8.46
CA ASP A 96 3.78 4.48 9.74
C ASP A 96 2.34 4.99 9.63
N ASN A 97 1.81 5.14 8.41
CA ASN A 97 0.47 5.66 8.12
C ASN A 97 0.20 7.10 8.63
N SER A 98 1.25 7.88 8.95
CA SER A 98 1.10 9.27 9.42
C SER A 98 0.64 10.25 8.32
N LYS A 99 0.94 9.95 7.05
CA LYS A 99 0.41 10.63 5.86
C LYS A 99 -0.17 9.62 4.89
N TRP A 100 -1.32 9.94 4.29
CA TRP A 100 -2.05 9.02 3.44
C TRP A 100 -3.00 9.72 2.45
N VAL A 101 -3.31 9.03 1.35
CA VAL A 101 -4.29 9.38 0.33
C VAL A 101 -5.14 8.15 -0.02
N GLU A 102 -6.46 8.32 -0.03
CA GLU A 102 -7.43 7.32 -0.48
C GLU A 102 -7.91 7.69 -1.90
N LEU A 103 -7.76 6.77 -2.85
CA LEU A 103 -8.06 6.92 -4.27
C LEU A 103 -9.16 5.94 -4.67
N SER A 104 -10.01 6.32 -5.63
CA SER A 104 -10.94 5.36 -6.25
C SER A 104 -10.25 4.58 -7.38
N ARG A 105 -10.68 3.34 -7.61
CA ARG A 105 -10.26 2.53 -8.77
C ARG A 105 -10.46 3.27 -10.08
N THR A 106 -11.60 3.94 -10.26
CA THR A 106 -11.91 4.73 -11.45
C THR A 106 -10.88 5.83 -11.71
N LEU A 107 -10.45 6.54 -10.67
CA LEU A 107 -9.39 7.54 -10.81
C LEU A 107 -8.08 6.87 -11.20
N VAL A 108 -7.67 5.80 -10.51
CA VAL A 108 -6.41 5.09 -10.82
C VAL A 108 -6.40 4.54 -12.25
N ASP A 109 -7.53 4.00 -12.74
CA ASP A 109 -7.62 3.52 -14.11
C ASP A 109 -7.51 4.64 -15.15
N SER A 110 -7.97 5.86 -14.84
CA SER A 110 -7.82 7.02 -15.73
C SER A 110 -6.36 7.44 -15.96
N PHE A 111 -5.45 7.03 -15.07
CA PHE A 111 -4.02 7.39 -15.10
C PHE A 111 -3.30 6.90 -16.36
N ALA A 112 -3.82 5.88 -17.04
CA ALA A 112 -3.28 5.39 -18.31
C ALA A 112 -3.37 6.39 -19.47
N THR A 113 -4.27 7.36 -19.38
CA THR A 113 -4.57 8.31 -20.47
C THR A 113 -4.50 9.76 -20.05
N LEU A 114 -4.39 10.05 -18.76
CA LEU A 114 -4.21 11.41 -18.28
C LEU A 114 -2.85 11.95 -18.73
N ASP A 115 -2.86 13.20 -19.18
CA ASP A 115 -1.67 13.99 -19.45
C ASP A 115 -1.82 15.34 -18.75
N CYS A 116 -1.24 15.46 -17.57
CA CYS A 116 -1.46 16.60 -16.71
C CYS A 116 -0.22 16.96 -15.91
N ALA A 117 0.10 18.25 -15.90
CA ALA A 117 0.99 18.85 -14.91
C ALA A 117 0.16 19.82 -14.06
N ASN A 118 0.20 19.62 -12.74
CA ASN A 118 -0.43 20.51 -11.76
C ASN A 118 -1.96 20.65 -11.91
N CYS A 119 -2.67 19.55 -12.19
CA CYS A 119 -4.14 19.55 -12.24
C CYS A 119 -4.76 18.91 -11.01
N GLN A 120 -5.99 19.31 -10.72
CA GLN A 120 -6.75 18.78 -9.59
C GLN A 120 -7.07 17.30 -9.82
N MET A 121 -6.81 16.48 -8.81
CA MET A 121 -7.22 15.08 -8.77
C MET A 121 -8.28 14.87 -7.70
N ASN A 122 -9.39 14.22 -8.05
CA ASN A 122 -10.51 13.97 -7.14
C ASN A 122 -10.22 12.75 -6.25
N PHE A 123 -9.52 12.98 -5.14
CA PHE A 123 -9.25 11.95 -4.14
C PHE A 123 -10.49 11.70 -3.27
N ILE A 124 -10.62 10.48 -2.76
CA ILE A 124 -11.70 10.15 -1.82
C ILE A 124 -11.47 10.91 -0.51
N MET A 125 -10.26 10.81 0.03
CA MET A 125 -9.84 11.55 1.22
C MET A 125 -8.31 11.61 1.32
N THR A 126 -7.80 12.56 2.09
CA THR A 126 -6.38 12.70 2.40
C THR A 126 -6.18 12.99 3.88
N SER A 127 -4.97 12.72 4.39
CA SER A 127 -4.59 13.09 5.75
C SER A 127 -4.62 14.60 6.01
N ASP A 128 -4.52 15.42 4.95
CA ASP A 128 -4.49 16.89 5.03
C ASP A 128 -5.87 17.52 4.81
N GLY A 129 -6.90 16.71 4.48
CA GLY A 129 -8.27 17.16 4.25
C GLY A 129 -8.54 17.79 2.88
N ASN A 130 -7.52 18.03 2.06
CA ASN A 130 -7.70 18.47 0.67
C ASN A 130 -8.02 17.26 -0.22
N THR A 131 -9.25 17.18 -0.73
CA THR A 131 -9.70 16.09 -1.62
C THR A 131 -9.50 16.39 -3.10
N THR A 132 -8.98 17.57 -3.45
CA THR A 132 -8.73 18.00 -4.83
C THR A 132 -7.34 18.64 -5.01
N PRO A 133 -6.24 18.01 -4.51
CA PRO A 133 -4.92 18.59 -4.64
C PRO A 133 -4.44 18.60 -6.09
N LEU A 134 -3.53 19.53 -6.40
CA LEU A 134 -2.87 19.60 -7.71
C LEU A 134 -1.76 18.55 -7.80
N GLN A 135 -1.81 17.66 -8.79
CA GLN A 135 -0.90 16.53 -8.95
C GLN A 135 -0.28 16.47 -10.35
N TYR A 136 0.71 15.60 -10.54
CA TYR A 136 1.45 15.42 -11.79
C TYR A 136 1.26 14.00 -12.34
N MET A 137 0.84 13.94 -13.60
CA MET A 137 0.43 12.77 -14.39
C MET A 137 0.74 12.97 -15.86
N ARG A 138 1.99 13.28 -16.18
CA ARG A 138 2.45 13.65 -17.51
C ARG A 138 2.71 12.39 -18.33
N GLN A 139 2.16 12.35 -19.55
CA GLN A 139 2.42 11.22 -20.43
C GLN A 139 3.91 11.15 -20.80
N GLY A 140 4.45 9.94 -20.74
CA GLY A 140 5.86 9.68 -21.05
C GLY A 140 6.86 10.06 -19.95
N ALA A 141 6.41 10.60 -18.81
CA ALA A 141 7.24 10.79 -17.62
C ALA A 141 7.25 9.48 -16.81
N PRO A 142 8.38 8.73 -16.76
CA PRO A 142 8.42 7.45 -16.06
C PRO A 142 8.21 7.56 -14.56
N GLU A 143 8.44 8.75 -13.99
CA GLU A 143 8.30 9.02 -12.56
C GLU A 143 6.86 9.29 -12.11
N ASP A 144 5.95 9.54 -13.05
CA ASP A 144 4.56 9.88 -12.74
C ASP A 144 3.70 8.59 -12.62
N PRO A 145 2.71 8.53 -11.71
CA PRO A 145 2.19 9.61 -10.87
C PRO A 145 3.13 10.12 -9.79
N TRP A 146 3.04 11.43 -9.55
CA TRP A 146 3.28 11.97 -8.21
C TRP A 146 1.96 12.07 -7.45
N ILE A 147 1.87 11.42 -6.29
CA ILE A 147 0.71 11.49 -5.39
C ILE A 147 1.14 12.06 -4.04
N SER A 148 0.38 13.01 -3.52
CA SER A 148 0.54 13.59 -2.19
C SER A 148 -0.78 14.05 -1.58
N PRO A 149 -0.87 14.21 -0.25
CA PRO A 149 -2.11 14.63 0.41
C PRO A 149 -2.44 16.12 0.18
N SER A 150 -1.50 16.89 -0.33
CA SER A 150 -1.58 18.33 -0.65
C SER A 150 -1.06 18.58 -2.06
N ASP A 151 -1.02 19.84 -2.51
CA ASP A 151 -0.53 20.17 -3.85
C ASP A 151 0.92 19.69 -4.04
N HIS A 152 1.22 19.13 -5.21
CA HIS A 152 2.50 18.53 -5.58
C HIS A 152 3.72 19.38 -5.20
N ALA A 153 3.60 20.71 -5.35
CA ALA A 153 4.68 21.66 -5.10
C ALA A 153 4.96 21.94 -3.61
N THR A 154 4.07 21.53 -2.70
CA THR A 154 4.11 21.93 -1.29
C THR A 154 3.99 20.76 -0.31
N GLY A 155 3.42 19.64 -0.73
CA GLY A 155 3.17 18.46 0.09
C GLY A 155 4.30 17.43 0.12
N PRO A 156 4.35 16.56 1.16
CA PRO A 156 5.19 15.37 1.12
C PRO A 156 4.67 14.39 0.06
N GLN A 157 5.56 13.88 -0.78
CA GLN A 157 5.17 12.85 -1.74
C GLN A 157 4.97 11.51 -1.04
N LEU A 158 3.92 10.80 -1.43
CA LEU A 158 3.61 9.46 -0.95
C LEU A 158 3.79 8.40 -2.04
N TYR A 159 3.91 8.84 -3.29
CA TYR A 159 4.12 7.97 -4.43
C TYR A 159 4.86 8.67 -5.55
N GLY A 160 5.70 7.88 -6.23
CA GLY A 160 6.44 8.19 -7.44
C GLY A 160 6.90 6.89 -8.10
N GLU A 161 7.30 6.96 -9.35
CA GLU A 161 7.68 5.81 -10.17
C GLU A 161 9.07 5.96 -10.80
N GLY A 162 9.42 5.04 -11.71
CA GLY A 162 10.56 5.17 -12.60
C GLY A 162 11.92 5.18 -11.91
N SER A 163 12.01 4.64 -10.70
CA SER A 163 13.22 4.74 -9.86
C SER A 163 13.67 6.18 -9.63
N SER A 164 12.73 7.14 -9.69
CA SER A 164 13.02 8.56 -9.55
C SER A 164 13.72 8.86 -8.22
N THR A 165 14.72 9.74 -8.25
CA THR A 165 15.40 10.26 -7.06
C THR A 165 14.86 11.65 -6.67
N ALA A 166 13.85 12.16 -7.38
CA ALA A 166 13.18 13.40 -7.02
C ALA A 166 12.26 13.15 -5.83
N TRP A 167 12.26 14.07 -4.86
CA TRP A 167 11.53 13.96 -3.60
C TRP A 167 11.97 12.77 -2.74
N ALA A 168 12.29 13.01 -1.47
CA ALA A 168 12.66 11.93 -0.58
C ALA A 168 11.43 11.06 -0.27
N VAL A 169 11.60 9.74 -0.29
CA VAL A 169 10.66 8.80 0.33
C VAL A 169 10.65 9.09 1.84
N ASP A 170 9.52 8.92 2.52
CA ASP A 170 9.47 9.05 3.98
C ASP A 170 10.41 8.03 4.66
N SER A 171 10.92 8.36 5.85
CA SER A 171 11.82 7.50 6.63
C SER A 171 11.28 6.10 6.93
N THR A 172 9.96 5.93 6.93
CA THR A 172 9.26 4.64 7.14
C THR A 172 8.93 3.91 5.84
N GLY A 173 9.32 4.49 4.69
CA GLY A 173 9.00 3.99 3.36
C GLY A 173 7.64 4.48 2.85
N ALA A 174 7.30 4.06 1.65
CA ALA A 174 6.01 4.31 1.03
C ALA A 174 5.35 2.98 0.63
N ASN A 175 4.03 2.90 0.84
CA ASN A 175 3.24 1.72 0.61
C ASN A 175 2.03 2.03 -0.27
N VAL A 176 1.62 1.02 -1.04
CA VAL A 176 0.33 0.99 -1.75
C VAL A 176 -0.45 -0.21 -1.24
N TRP A 177 -1.70 0.05 -0.86
CA TRP A 177 -2.65 -0.94 -0.45
C TRP A 177 -3.88 -0.88 -1.33
N VAL A 178 -4.54 -2.01 -1.53
CA VAL A 178 -5.88 -2.08 -2.12
C VAL A 178 -6.84 -2.64 -1.09
N ASN A 179 -8.05 -2.11 -1.03
CA ASN A 179 -9.09 -2.79 -0.28
C ASN A 179 -9.54 -4.02 -1.09
N SER A 180 -9.95 -5.10 -0.44
CA SER A 180 -10.60 -6.20 -1.16
C SER A 180 -12.05 -6.25 -0.78
N ILE A 181 -12.92 -6.35 -1.78
CA ILE A 181 -14.36 -6.55 -1.60
C ILE A 181 -14.66 -7.99 -1.14
N ASP A 182 -13.71 -8.93 -1.31
CA ASP A 182 -13.88 -10.34 -0.88
C ASP A 182 -13.63 -10.55 0.63
N GLY A 183 -13.31 -9.48 1.36
CA GLY A 183 -13.06 -9.52 2.80
C GLY A 183 -11.91 -10.46 3.21
N PRO A 184 -11.63 -10.58 4.52
CA PRO A 184 -10.65 -11.53 5.03
C PRO A 184 -11.21 -12.95 5.23
N GLY A 185 -12.44 -13.27 4.79
CA GLY A 185 -13.21 -14.36 5.41
C GLY A 185 -14.19 -15.20 4.60
N ASP A 186 -14.37 -15.05 3.28
CA ASP A 186 -15.26 -15.97 2.55
C ASP A 186 -14.76 -16.32 1.15
N GLY A 187 -14.03 -17.43 1.03
CA GLY A 187 -13.97 -18.20 -0.21
C GLY A 187 -13.23 -17.64 -1.42
N ALA A 188 -12.65 -16.43 -1.42
CA ALA A 188 -11.86 -15.96 -2.55
C ALA A 188 -10.49 -16.67 -2.58
N THR A 189 -10.42 -17.70 -3.42
CA THR A 189 -9.18 -18.32 -3.85
C THR A 189 -8.26 -17.27 -4.45
N TRP A 190 -7.19 -16.93 -3.72
CA TRP A 190 -5.98 -16.44 -4.33
C TRP A 190 -5.44 -17.59 -5.18
N THR A 191 -5.70 -17.62 -6.49
CA THR A 191 -4.91 -18.48 -7.38
C THR A 191 -3.51 -17.92 -7.41
N TYR A 192 -2.70 -18.52 -6.53
CA TYR A 192 -1.27 -18.32 -6.38
C TYR A 192 -0.61 -18.60 -7.74
N TYR A 193 0.28 -17.70 -8.17
CA TYR A 193 1.40 -18.14 -8.97
C TYR A 193 2.22 -19.06 -8.06
N ASP A 194 2.10 -20.37 -8.26
CA ASP A 194 3.14 -21.31 -7.85
C ASP A 194 4.50 -20.72 -8.24
N ASP A 195 5.49 -20.82 -7.35
CA ASP A 195 6.93 -20.55 -7.58
C ASP A 195 7.55 -19.20 -7.17
N ILE A 196 7.04 -18.46 -6.17
CA ILE A 196 7.88 -17.44 -5.51
C ILE A 196 8.25 -17.85 -4.07
N ILE A 197 9.21 -18.79 -4.06
CA ILE A 197 10.14 -19.19 -3.00
C ILE A 197 9.58 -20.15 -1.96
N ALA A 198 9.68 -21.44 -2.29
CA ALA A 198 9.85 -22.51 -1.32
C ALA A 198 11.08 -22.21 -0.44
N GLY A 199 10.83 -21.91 0.83
CA GLY A 199 11.84 -21.71 1.86
C GLY A 199 11.19 -21.79 3.23
N ASP A 200 11.08 -23.01 3.73
CA ASP A 200 10.83 -23.40 5.12
C ASP A 200 9.53 -22.93 5.79
N LEU A 201 8.65 -23.91 6.08
CA LEU A 201 8.44 -24.40 7.45
C LEU A 201 7.48 -25.60 7.41
N VAL A 202 8.08 -26.80 7.44
CA VAL A 202 7.38 -28.03 7.79
C VAL A 202 7.10 -27.97 9.30
N ALA A 203 5.84 -27.82 9.69
CA ALA A 203 5.42 -28.16 11.04
C ALA A 203 5.12 -29.67 11.09
N THR A 204 6.13 -30.46 11.48
CA THR A 204 5.91 -31.84 11.94
C THR A 204 5.01 -31.83 13.18
N PRO A 205 3.98 -32.68 13.28
CA PRO A 205 3.24 -32.86 14.52
C PRO A 205 4.16 -33.50 15.57
N LYS A 206 4.26 -32.88 16.75
CA LYS A 206 4.83 -33.56 17.91
C LYS A 206 3.80 -34.55 18.46
N ASN A 207 4.19 -35.82 18.50
CA ASN A 207 3.57 -36.83 19.37
C ASN A 207 3.88 -36.53 20.85
#